data_AF-A0A3B4V675-F1
#
_entry.id   AF-A0A3B4V675-F1
#
_cell.length_a   1.000
_cell.length_b   1.000
_cell.length_c   1.000
_cell.angle_alpha   90.00
_cell.angle_beta   90.00
_cell.angle_gamma   90.00
#
_symmetry.space_group_name_H-M   'P 1'
#
loop_
_entity.id
_entity.type
_entity.pdbx_description
1 polymer ?
#
loop_
_entity_poly.entity_id
_entity_poly.type
_entity_poly.pdbx_seq_one_letter_code
_entity_poly.pdbx_strand_id
1 'polypeptide(L)' 'PGRAVCVLSLFKALHRTRTVVFKDDNRALTAARLKINEEFQKNKNETSDENIKKVQFPFLIQHYYSAI' A
#
# COMPACT_ATOMS: atom_id res chain seq x y z
N PRO A 1 6.59 2.35 19.19
CA PRO A 1 6.24 1.44 18.07
C PRO A 1 7.33 1.45 16.97
N GLY A 2 7.98 0.32 16.70
CA GLY A 2 9.10 0.22 15.75
C GLY A 2 8.66 0.30 14.28
N ARG A 3 9.55 0.82 13.42
CA ARG A 3 9.33 1.07 11.98
C ARG A 3 8.76 -0.15 11.22
N ALA A 4 9.22 -1.36 11.54
CA ALA A 4 8.73 -2.60 10.93
C ALA A 4 7.22 -2.83 11.15
N VAL A 5 6.68 -2.40 12.31
CA VAL A 5 5.25 -2.55 12.64
C VAL A 5 4.38 -1.64 11.77
N CYS A 6 4.83 -0.42 11.50
CA CYS A 6 4.14 0.54 10.62
C CYS A 6 4.11 0.04 9.16
N VAL A 7 5.24 -0.47 8.64
CA VAL A 7 5.35 -0.99 7.27
C VAL A 7 4.45 -2.20 7.06
N LEU A 8 4.46 -3.16 7.99
CA LEU A 8 3.61 -4.35 7.92
C LEU A 8 2.11 -3.99 7.99
N SER A 9 1.77 -2.98 8.80
CA SER A 9 0.38 -2.50 8.91
C SER A 9 -0.11 -1.87 7.61
N LEU A 10 0.72 -1.04 6.96
CA LEU A 10 0.43 -0.46 5.65
C LEU A 10 0.29 -1.54 4.57
N PHE A 11 1.19 -2.51 4.54
CA PHE A 11 1.13 -3.64 3.62
C PHE A 11 -0.21 -4.41 3.73
N LYS A 12 -0.63 -4.70 4.97
CA LYS A 12 -1.91 -5.36 5.25
C LYS A 12 -3.09 -4.50 4.82
N ALA A 13 -3.05 -3.19 5.08
CA ALA A 13 -4.11 -2.27 4.67
C ALA A 13 -4.27 -2.25 3.14
N LEU A 14 -3.18 -2.10 2.39
CA LEU A 14 -3.20 -2.09 0.93
C LEU A 14 -3.73 -3.41 0.34
N HIS A 15 -3.36 -4.55 0.93
CA HIS A 15 -3.91 -5.84 0.51
C HIS A 15 -5.42 -5.94 0.72
N ARG A 16 -5.96 -5.40 1.83
CA ARG A 16 -7.40 -5.34 2.09
C ARG A 16 -8.10 -4.39 1.11
N THR A 17 -7.55 -3.19 0.90
CA THR A 17 -8.13 -2.21 -0.03
C THR A 17 -8.21 -2.77 -1.44
N ARG A 18 -7.15 -3.45 -1.92
CA ARG A 18 -7.16 -4.10 -3.24
C ARG A 18 -8.31 -5.10 -3.40
N THR A 19 -8.58 -5.92 -2.37
CA THR A 19 -9.67 -6.91 -2.44
C THR A 19 -11.06 -6.27 -2.48
N VAL A 20 -11.22 -5.07 -1.93
CA VAL A 20 -12.48 -4.33 -1.94
C VAL A 20 -12.66 -3.55 -3.25
N VAL A 21 -11.63 -2.84 -3.70
CA VAL A 21 -11.67 -1.97 -4.90
C VAL A 21 -11.79 -2.77 -6.19
N PHE A 22 -11.04 -3.87 -6.31
CA PHE A 22 -11.05 -4.73 -7.50
C PHE A 22 -11.89 -5.98 -7.30
N LYS A 23 -12.97 -5.85 -6.51
CA LYS A 23 -13.89 -6.97 -6.29
C LYS A 23 -14.39 -7.49 -7.64
N ASP A 24 -14.36 -8.81 -7.81
CA ASP A 24 -14.79 -9.52 -9.03
C ASP A 24 -13.91 -9.29 -10.28
N ASP A 25 -12.88 -8.44 -10.22
CA ASP A 25 -11.86 -8.29 -11.27
C ASP A 25 -10.56 -9.03 -10.91
N ASN A 26 -10.51 -10.31 -11.26
CA ASN A 26 -9.33 -11.16 -11.01
C ASN A 26 -8.04 -10.67 -11.69
N ARG A 27 -8.15 -9.99 -12.84
CA ARG A 27 -6.98 -9.45 -13.55
C ARG A 27 -6.41 -8.27 -12.77
N ALA A 28 -7.27 -7.33 -12.37
CA ALA A 28 -6.85 -6.18 -11.58
C ALA A 28 -6.38 -6.56 -10.17
N LEU A 29 -7.02 -7.56 -9.52
CA LEU A 29 -6.54 -8.13 -8.26
C LEU A 29 -5.11 -8.69 -8.36
N THR A 30 -4.81 -9.37 -9.46
CA THR A 30 -3.49 -9.96 -9.69
C THR A 30 -2.46 -8.87 -9.99
N ALA A 31 -2.79 -7.93 -10.87
CA ALA A 31 -1.91 -6.82 -11.23
C ALA A 31 -1.57 -5.95 -10.00
N ALA A 32 -2.57 -5.57 -9.20
CA ALA A 32 -2.35 -4.78 -8.01
C ALA A 32 -1.61 -5.57 -6.91
N ARG A 33 -1.77 -6.89 -6.82
CA ARG A 33 -0.95 -7.73 -5.93
C ARG A 33 0.53 -7.69 -6.32
N LEU A 34 0.82 -7.89 -7.61
CA LEU A 34 2.20 -7.83 -8.12
C LEU A 34 2.81 -6.45 -7.86
N LYS A 35 2.06 -5.37 -8.12
CA LYS A 35 2.54 -4.01 -7.92
C LYS A 35 2.86 -3.72 -6.45
N ILE A 36 1.96 -4.09 -5.52
CA ILE A 36 2.22 -3.91 -4.08
C ILE A 36 3.49 -4.67 -3.66
N ASN A 37 3.66 -5.92 -4.09
CA ASN A 37 4.86 -6.68 -3.75
C ASN A 37 6.14 -6.09 -4.36
N GLU A 38 6.09 -5.65 -5.62
CA GLU A 38 7.23 -5.04 -6.31
C GLU A 38 7.72 -3.79 -5.57
N GLU A 39 6.81 -2.88 -5.21
CA GLU A 39 7.16 -1.64 -4.50
C GLU A 39 7.72 -1.90 -3.10
N PHE A 40 7.20 -2.89 -2.37
CA PHE A 40 7.74 -3.26 -1.05
C PHE A 40 9.08 -4.00 -1.15
N GLN A 41 9.32 -4.78 -2.21
CA GLN A 41 10.62 -5.42 -2.44
C GLN A 41 11.68 -4.40 -2.86
N LYS A 42 11.34 -3.44 -3.73
CA LYS A 42 12.25 -2.34 -4.12
C LYS A 42 12.69 -1.53 -2.91
N ASN A 43 11.75 -1.22 -2.01
CA ASN A 43 12.02 -0.44 -0.81
C ASN A 43 12.52 -1.26 0.39
N LYS A 44 12.87 -2.54 0.20
CA LYS A 44 13.30 -3.46 1.29
C LYS A 44 14.55 -2.97 2.02
N ASN A 45 15.45 -2.29 1.32
CA ASN A 45 16.69 -1.73 1.85
C ASN A 45 16.61 -0.20 2.06
N GLU A 46 15.42 0.39 1.88
CA GLU A 46 15.23 1.83 1.96
C GLU A 46 15.31 2.29 3.41
N THR A 47 16.41 2.92 3.78
CA THR A 47 16.67 3.49 5.12
C THR A 47 16.25 4.95 5.26
N SER A 48 15.74 5.57 4.19
CA SER A 48 15.31 6.96 4.18
C SER A 48 13.90 7.14 4.79
N ASP A 49 13.83 7.77 5.96
CA ASP A 49 12.57 8.07 6.65
C ASP A 49 11.62 8.97 5.84
N GLU A 50 12.13 9.76 4.88
CA GLU A 50 11.31 10.59 3.98
C GLU A 50 10.55 9.78 2.94
N ASN A 51 11.20 8.77 2.35
CA ASN A 51 10.55 7.90 1.36
C ASN A 51 9.46 7.05 2.01
N ILE A 52 9.69 6.56 3.23
CA ILE A 52 8.70 5.78 4.00
C ILE A 52 7.44 6.61 4.28
N LYS A 53 7.59 7.88 4.68
CA LYS A 53 6.44 8.80 4.86
C LYS A 53 5.70 9.03 3.54
N LYS A 54 6.42 9.19 2.42
CA LYS A 54 5.81 9.35 1.09
C LYS A 54 5.04 8.14 0.59
N VAL A 55 5.34 6.90 0.99
CA VAL A 55 4.51 5.73 0.61
C VAL A 55 3.28 5.60 1.53
N GLN A 56 3.38 6.09 2.77
CA GLN A 56 2.36 5.94 3.80
C GLN A 56 1.18 6.91 3.67
N PHE A 57 1.39 8.07 3.04
CA PHE A 57 0.40 9.15 2.96
C PHE A 57 -0.48 9.22 1.67
N PRO A 58 -0.04 8.85 0.45
CA PRO A 58 -0.82 9.17 -0.77
C PRO A 58 -2.10 8.36 -0.95
N PHE A 59 -2.13 7.09 -0.50
CA PHE A 59 -3.30 6.24 -0.76
C PHE A 59 -4.46 6.52 0.21
N LEU A 60 -4.19 7.13 1.38
CA LEU A 60 -5.21 7.49 2.36
C LEU A 60 -5.93 8.81 2.03
N ILE A 61 -5.25 9.73 1.35
CA ILE A 61 -5.81 11.06 1.08
C ILE A 61 -6.73 11.06 -0.15
N GLN A 62 -6.43 10.29 -1.21
CA GLN A 62 -7.35 10.26 -2.37
C GLN A 62 -8.71 9.65 -2.04
N HIS A 63 -8.76 8.59 -1.21
CA HIS A 63 -10.02 7.91 -0.87
C HIS A 63 -10.84 8.67 0.19
N TYR A 64 -10.21 9.47 1.06
CA TYR A 64 -10.93 10.26 2.07
C TYR A 64 -11.68 11.44 1.45
N TYR A 65 -11.15 12.05 0.39
CA TYR A 65 -11.78 13.21 -0.28
C TYR A 65 -12.81 12.85 -1.36
N SER A 66 -12.82 11.63 -1.89
CA SER A 66 -13.82 11.17 -2.87
C SER A 66 -15.09 10.58 -2.23
N ALA A 67 -15.11 10.48 -0.90
CA ALA A 67 -16.22 9.92 -0.11
C ALA A 67 -16.94 10.99 0.74
N ILE A 68 -16.69 12.27 0.46
CA ILE A 68 -17.44 13.44 0.96
C ILE A 68 -18.21 14.03 -0.21
#